data_AF-A0A914TRX3-F1
#
_entry.id   AF-A0A914TRX3-F1
#
_cell.length_a   1.000
_cell.length_b   1.000
_cell.length_c   1.000
_cell.angle_alpha   90.00
_cell.angle_beta   90.00
_cell.angle_gamma   90.00
#
_symmetry.space_group_name_H-M   'P 1'
#
loop_
_entity.id
_entity.type
_entity.pdbx_description
1 polymer ?
#
loop_
_entity_poly.entity_id
_entity_poly.type
_entity_poly.pdbx_seq_one_letter_code
_entity_poly.pdbx_strand_id
1 'polypeptide(L)'
;MRVIFIISTFLLSSLYGLDEKQLEVSELPTAHFVPPNCIYSVRKNDQYGPEVKGSVKVGDPLFHKWKCSSTGALYCIMVHSCSISHNIGRKAKRVEIIDEFGCSVFPELVPNMHYFNDTEAGFQANAFLIDIEQMSLFFQCSLKFLVKTDGFCRRPKLQKVLMENEKNFLKKQNFKKQYKVFKFILLPLLHLLLLLKIN
;
A
#
# COMPACT_ATOMS: atom_id res chain seq x y z
N MET A 1 10.40 -4.52 18.39
CA MET A 1 9.71 -3.28 17.98
C MET A 1 8.37 -3.65 17.36
N ARG A 2 7.26 -3.04 17.80
CA ARG A 2 5.91 -3.34 17.31
C ARG A 2 5.41 -2.18 16.45
N VAL A 3 4.76 -2.48 15.32
CA VAL A 3 4.21 -1.51 14.36
C VAL A 3 2.68 -1.55 14.44
N ILE A 4 2.05 -0.39 14.35
CA ILE A 4 0.58 -0.25 14.31
C ILE A 4 0.21 0.27 12.92
N PHE A 5 -0.53 -0.53 12.16
CA PHE A 5 -1.14 -0.08 10.91
C PHE A 5 -2.49 0.57 11.23
N ILE A 6 -2.59 1.88 11.00
CA ILE A 6 -3.84 2.60 11.19
C ILE A 6 -4.54 2.64 9.85
N ILE A 7 -5.52 1.75 9.69
CA ILE A 7 -6.45 1.73 8.56
C ILE A 7 -7.38 2.93 8.77
N SER A 8 -7.43 3.86 7.82
CA SER A 8 -8.29 5.04 7.91
C SER A 8 -9.76 4.61 7.84
N THR A 9 -10.33 4.18 8.96
CA THR A 9 -11.77 3.94 9.12
C THR A 9 -12.51 5.24 9.44
N PHE A 10 -11.79 6.35 9.65
CA PHE A 10 -12.36 7.69 9.79
C PHE A 10 -12.27 8.47 8.48
N LEU A 11 -13.42 9.01 8.06
CA LEU A 11 -13.70 9.85 6.88
C LEU A 11 -14.05 9.13 5.57
N LEU A 12 -15.03 8.22 5.60
CA LEU A 12 -15.86 7.96 4.42
C LEU A 12 -16.82 9.13 4.10
N SER A 13 -16.82 10.22 4.87
CA SER A 13 -17.60 11.44 4.61
C SER A 13 -16.83 12.56 3.90
N SER A 14 -15.48 12.53 3.87
CA SER A 14 -14.68 13.62 3.27
C SER A 14 -14.15 13.33 1.87
N LEU A 15 -14.37 12.12 1.34
CA LEU A 15 -14.03 11.75 -0.05
C LEU A 15 -15.22 11.84 -1.02
N TYR A 16 -16.43 12.12 -0.52
CA TYR A 16 -17.52 12.69 -1.33
C TYR A 16 -17.35 14.22 -1.43
N GLY A 17 -16.12 14.68 -1.66
CA GLY A 17 -15.88 16.01 -2.18
C GLY A 17 -16.02 15.95 -3.70
N LEU A 18 -17.26 15.96 -4.19
CA LEU A 18 -17.51 16.39 -5.56
C LEU A 18 -17.10 17.86 -5.60
N ASP A 19 -15.93 18.15 -6.14
CA ASP A 19 -15.59 19.49 -6.62
C ASP A 19 -16.58 19.78 -7.75
N GLU A 20 -17.66 20.51 -7.43
CA GLU A 20 -18.63 21.04 -8.38
C GLU A 20 -17.98 22.20 -9.15
N LYS A 21 -16.91 21.90 -9.89
CA LYS A 21 -16.42 22.79 -10.93
C LYS A 21 -16.96 22.30 -12.25
N GLN A 22 -17.93 23.08 -12.75
CA GLN A 22 -18.57 22.98 -14.06
C GLN A 22 -17.62 22.42 -15.12
N LEU A 23 -17.92 21.22 -15.60
CA LEU A 23 -17.42 20.71 -16.85
C LEU A 23 -18.62 20.66 -17.79
N GLU A 24 -18.82 21.71 -18.59
CA GLU A 24 -19.63 21.59 -19.80
C GLU A 24 -18.93 20.60 -20.72
N VAL A 25 -19.45 19.37 -20.81
CA VAL A 25 -19.07 18.42 -21.85
C VAL A 25 -20.32 17.86 -22.48
N SER A 26 -20.35 17.99 -23.80
CA SER A 26 -21.35 17.52 -24.75
C SER A 26 -21.79 16.07 -24.47
N GLU A 27 -23.09 15.85 -24.65
CA GLU A 27 -23.84 14.67 -24.27
C GLU A 27 -23.21 13.33 -24.71
N LEU A 28 -22.79 12.53 -23.74
CA LEU A 28 -22.82 11.07 -23.82
C LEU A 28 -23.86 10.59 -22.81
N PRO A 29 -24.55 9.45 -23.04
CA PRO A 29 -25.54 8.97 -22.08
C PRO A 29 -24.81 8.63 -20.79
N THR A 30 -24.99 9.48 -19.77
CA THR A 30 -24.47 9.27 -18.42
C THR A 30 -25.22 8.08 -17.82
N ALA A 31 -24.81 6.87 -18.18
CA ALA A 31 -25.09 5.70 -17.38
C ALA A 31 -24.55 6.03 -15.99
N HIS A 32 -25.46 6.21 -15.02
CA HIS A 32 -25.11 6.59 -13.65
C HIS A 32 -24.14 5.54 -13.09
N PHE A 33 -22.84 5.85 -13.12
CA PHE A 33 -21.80 4.98 -12.59
C PHE A 33 -21.75 5.17 -11.08
N VAL A 34 -22.31 4.20 -10.34
CA VAL A 34 -22.20 4.15 -8.89
C VAL A 34 -20.88 3.47 -8.54
N PRO A 35 -19.89 4.19 -7.94
CA PRO A 35 -18.65 3.56 -7.54
C PRO A 35 -18.90 2.51 -6.45
N PRO A 36 -18.21 1.37 -6.49
CA PRO A 36 -18.38 0.31 -5.51
C PRO A 36 -17.81 0.70 -4.15
N ASN A 37 -18.33 0.06 -3.11
CA ASN A 37 -17.72 0.13 -1.80
C ASN A 37 -16.43 -0.70 -1.79
N CYS A 38 -15.31 -0.10 -1.38
CA CYS A 38 -14.00 -0.76 -1.33
C CYS A 38 -13.44 -0.78 0.08
N ILE A 39 -12.92 -1.93 0.49
CA ILE A 39 -12.35 -2.18 1.81
C ILE A 39 -10.87 -2.52 1.66
N TYR A 40 -10.03 -1.81 2.38
CA TYR A 40 -8.63 -2.14 2.59
C TYR A 40 -8.45 -2.86 3.93
N SER A 41 -7.74 -3.98 3.93
CA SER A 41 -7.45 -4.78 5.13
C SER A 41 -6.00 -5.26 5.13
N VAL A 42 -5.46 -5.48 6.33
CA VAL A 42 -4.14 -6.08 6.55
C VAL A 42 -4.34 -7.41 7.26
N ARG A 43 -3.79 -8.49 6.71
CA ARG A 43 -3.92 -9.87 7.23
C ARG A 43 -2.58 -10.45 7.61
N LYS A 44 -2.55 -11.36 8.58
CA LYS A 44 -1.31 -12.05 8.98
C LYS A 44 -0.94 -13.16 8.00
N ASN A 45 0.35 -13.28 7.71
CA ASN A 45 0.99 -14.30 6.88
C ASN A 45 0.58 -14.27 5.39
N ASP A 46 -0.70 -14.44 5.09
CA ASP A 46 -1.22 -14.59 3.73
C ASP A 46 -2.60 -13.94 3.54
N GLN A 47 -3.15 -14.05 2.32
CA GLN A 47 -4.42 -13.42 1.91
C GLN A 47 -5.68 -13.94 2.62
N TYR A 48 -5.60 -15.11 3.26
CA TYR A 48 -6.70 -15.76 3.98
C TYR A 48 -6.53 -15.67 5.50
N GLY A 49 -5.34 -15.33 5.97
CA GLY A 49 -5.03 -15.18 7.38
C GLY A 49 -5.90 -14.15 8.11
N PRO A 50 -5.86 -14.15 9.45
CA PRO A 50 -6.69 -13.28 10.27
C PRO A 50 -6.33 -11.80 10.06
N GLU A 51 -7.34 -10.94 10.09
CA GLU A 51 -7.15 -9.50 10.00
C GLU A 51 -6.40 -8.96 11.22
N VAL A 52 -5.49 -8.03 10.97
CA VAL A 52 -4.69 -7.35 11.98
C VAL A 52 -5.53 -6.24 12.61
N LYS A 53 -5.94 -6.43 13.86
CA LYS A 53 -6.70 -5.45 14.65
C LYS A 53 -5.84 -4.63 15.63
N GLY A 54 -4.52 -4.85 15.64
CA GLY A 54 -3.62 -4.25 16.62
C GLY A 54 -2.20 -4.15 16.11
N SER A 55 -1.24 -4.29 17.02
CA SER A 55 0.17 -4.20 16.66
C SER A 55 0.75 -5.52 16.14
N VAL A 56 1.72 -5.41 15.25
CA VAL A 56 2.51 -6.51 14.65
C VAL A 56 3.98 -6.30 14.95
N LYS A 57 4.83 -7.32 14.88
CA LYS A 57 6.27 -7.13 15.04
C LYS A 57 6.89 -6.76 13.69
N VAL A 58 7.91 -5.91 13.69
CA VAL A 58 8.74 -5.68 12.50
C VAL A 58 9.26 -7.03 11.99
N GLY A 59 9.12 -7.27 10.69
CA GLY A 59 9.47 -8.53 10.04
C GLY A 59 8.33 -9.55 9.95
N ASP A 60 7.21 -9.36 10.67
CA ASP A 60 6.05 -10.25 10.54
C ASP A 60 5.52 -10.20 9.09
N PRO A 61 5.28 -11.34 8.43
CA PRO A 61 4.71 -11.37 7.09
C PRO A 61 3.24 -10.94 7.16
N LEU A 62 2.88 -9.98 6.31
CA LEU A 62 1.54 -9.42 6.20
C LEU A 62 1.06 -9.47 4.77
N PHE A 63 -0.26 -9.52 4.62
CA PHE A 63 -0.93 -9.44 3.35
C PHE A 63 -1.83 -8.20 3.32
N HIS A 64 -1.53 -7.26 2.43
CA HIS A 64 -2.31 -6.05 2.20
C HIS A 64 -3.35 -6.35 1.12
N LYS A 65 -4.63 -6.16 1.41
CA LYS A 65 -5.73 -6.56 0.52
C LYS A 65 -6.74 -5.44 0.32
N TRP A 66 -7.08 -5.18 -0.94
CA TRP A 66 -8.21 -4.36 -1.38
C TRP A 66 -9.29 -5.26 -1.95
N LYS A 67 -10.51 -5.08 -1.47
CA LYS A 67 -11.68 -5.80 -1.96
C LYS A 67 -12.84 -4.84 -2.13
N CYS A 68 -13.41 -4.79 -3.33
CA CYS A 68 -14.56 -3.96 -3.64
C CYS A 68 -15.82 -4.80 -3.87
N SER A 69 -16.98 -4.20 -3.59
CA SER A 69 -18.25 -4.75 -4.03
C SER A 69 -18.29 -4.84 -5.55
N SER A 70 -19.02 -5.81 -6.10
CA SER A 70 -19.14 -5.96 -7.55
C SER A 70 -19.78 -4.71 -8.17
N THR A 71 -19.22 -4.26 -9.29
CA THR A 71 -19.70 -3.15 -10.12
C THR A 71 -20.41 -3.64 -11.39
N GLY A 72 -20.69 -4.93 -11.48
CA GLY A 72 -21.11 -5.59 -12.72
C GLY A 72 -19.91 -5.99 -13.61
N ALA A 73 -20.20 -6.66 -14.72
CA ALA A 73 -19.17 -7.29 -15.55
C ALA A 73 -18.30 -6.31 -16.36
N LEU A 74 -18.68 -5.03 -16.43
CA LEU A 74 -18.06 -4.02 -17.31
C LEU A 74 -16.88 -3.26 -16.70
N TYR A 75 -16.73 -3.32 -15.38
CA TYR A 75 -15.74 -2.50 -14.66
C TYR A 75 -14.79 -3.36 -13.85
N CYS A 76 -13.65 -2.76 -13.50
CA CYS A 76 -12.70 -3.34 -12.57
C CYS A 76 -11.88 -2.28 -11.85
N ILE A 77 -11.15 -2.74 -10.84
CA ILE A 77 -10.36 -1.88 -9.98
C ILE A 77 -8.88 -1.90 -10.35
N MET A 78 -8.24 -0.78 -10.07
CA MET A 78 -6.80 -0.57 -10.12
C MET A 78 -6.40 0.23 -8.89
N VAL A 79 -5.40 -0.24 -8.13
CA VAL A 79 -4.74 0.58 -7.13
C VAL A 79 -3.84 1.54 -7.88
N HIS A 80 -4.18 2.82 -7.86
CA HIS A 80 -3.52 3.85 -8.65
C HIS A 80 -2.23 4.28 -7.98
N SER A 81 -2.29 4.87 -6.79
CA SER A 81 -1.13 5.35 -6.06
C SER A 81 -1.32 5.13 -4.56
N CYS A 82 -0.22 5.00 -3.82
CA CYS A 82 -0.23 4.79 -2.39
C CYS A 82 0.90 5.56 -1.70
N SER A 83 0.60 6.04 -0.50
CA SER A 83 1.57 6.70 0.37
C SER A 83 1.46 6.20 1.81
N ILE A 84 2.56 6.33 2.53
CA ILE A 84 2.63 6.08 3.96
C ILE A 84 3.02 7.33 4.73
N SER A 85 2.48 7.49 5.93
CA SER A 85 2.82 8.57 6.85
C SER A 85 2.67 8.12 8.31
N HIS A 86 3.26 8.86 9.25
CA HIS A 86 3.08 8.61 10.68
C HIS A 86 1.90 9.36 11.31
N ASN A 87 1.35 10.34 10.58
CA ASN A 87 0.20 11.14 11.00
C ASN A 87 -0.74 11.41 9.82
N ILE A 88 -1.96 11.84 10.12
CA ILE A 88 -2.97 12.26 9.14
C ILE A 88 -2.93 13.78 8.98
N GLY A 89 -3.38 14.28 7.82
CA GLY A 89 -3.64 15.69 7.59
C GLY A 89 -2.74 16.33 6.53
N ARG A 90 -2.88 17.65 6.32
CA ARG A 90 -2.16 18.39 5.27
C ARG A 90 -0.66 18.50 5.54
N LYS A 91 -0.26 18.54 6.83
CA LYS A 91 1.14 18.61 7.25
C LYS A 91 1.81 17.23 7.35
N ALA A 92 1.10 16.15 7.00
CA ALA A 92 1.66 14.81 7.08
C ALA A 92 2.76 14.63 6.04
N LYS A 93 3.95 14.26 6.51
CA LYS A 93 5.06 13.90 5.63
C LYS A 93 4.76 12.52 5.03
N ARG A 94 4.31 12.54 3.77
CA ARG A 94 3.97 11.34 3.01
C ARG A 94 5.18 10.84 2.25
N VAL A 95 5.37 9.54 2.26
CA VAL A 95 6.32 8.84 1.39
C VAL A 95 5.50 8.03 0.41
N GLU A 96 5.66 8.33 -0.88
CA GLU A 96 5.04 7.55 -1.96
C GLU A 96 5.70 6.16 -2.03
N ILE A 97 4.88 5.13 -2.07
CA ILE A 97 5.30 3.72 -2.13
C ILE A 97 4.74 2.99 -3.35
N ILE A 98 3.65 3.51 -3.93
CA ILE A 98 3.12 3.12 -5.24
C ILE A 98 2.88 4.42 -6.00
N ASP A 99 3.50 4.56 -7.17
CA ASP A 99 3.42 5.76 -8.02
C ASP A 99 2.05 5.89 -8.71
N GLU A 100 1.82 6.95 -9.47
CA GLU A 100 0.57 7.18 -10.23
C GLU A 100 0.29 6.13 -11.34
N PHE A 101 1.25 5.27 -11.65
CA PHE A 101 1.06 4.19 -12.61
C PHE A 101 0.71 2.88 -11.93
N GLY A 102 0.51 2.85 -10.61
CA GLY A 102 0.22 1.61 -9.87
C GLY A 102 1.44 0.70 -9.71
N CYS A 103 2.65 1.23 -9.93
CA CYS A 103 3.91 0.52 -9.80
C CYS A 103 4.56 0.84 -8.45
N SER A 104 5.18 -0.16 -7.83
CA SER A 104 5.91 0.06 -6.59
C SER A 104 7.16 0.89 -6.82
N VAL A 105 7.34 1.91 -5.97
CA VAL A 105 8.57 2.71 -5.91
C VAL A 105 9.69 1.96 -5.18
N PHE A 106 9.33 1.06 -4.24
CA PHE A 106 10.28 0.24 -3.45
C PHE A 106 9.91 -1.25 -3.49
N PRO A 107 10.15 -1.96 -4.62
CA PRO A 107 9.69 -3.33 -4.81
C PRO A 107 10.20 -4.34 -3.76
N GLU A 108 11.35 -4.07 -3.13
CA GLU A 108 11.90 -4.92 -2.06
C GLU A 108 11.10 -4.87 -0.74
N LEU A 109 10.38 -3.77 -0.49
CA LEU A 109 9.62 -3.56 0.76
C LEU A 109 8.12 -3.67 0.52
N VAL A 110 7.66 -3.09 -0.58
CA VAL A 110 6.28 -3.08 -1.02
C VAL A 110 6.30 -3.67 -2.42
N PRO A 111 6.03 -4.96 -2.61
CA PRO A 111 5.98 -5.53 -3.95
C PRO A 111 4.88 -4.89 -4.80
N ASN A 112 4.97 -5.09 -6.10
CA ASN A 112 3.92 -4.65 -7.00
C ASN A 112 2.59 -5.34 -6.70
N MET A 113 1.49 -4.63 -6.96
CA MET A 113 0.14 -5.11 -6.71
C MET A 113 -0.18 -6.35 -7.56
N HIS A 114 -0.68 -7.41 -6.91
CA HIS A 114 -1.25 -8.57 -7.59
C HIS A 114 -2.77 -8.42 -7.66
N TYR A 115 -3.35 -8.58 -8.85
CA TYR A 115 -4.79 -8.48 -9.07
C TYR A 115 -5.36 -9.88 -9.24
N PHE A 116 -6.13 -10.34 -8.25
CA PHE A 116 -6.69 -11.69 -8.23
C PHE A 116 -7.90 -11.82 -9.15
N ASN A 117 -8.68 -10.75 -9.26
CA ASN A 117 -9.83 -10.63 -10.14
C ASN A 117 -10.13 -9.13 -10.36
N ASP A 118 -11.32 -8.83 -10.87
CA ASP A 118 -11.72 -7.45 -11.19
C ASP A 118 -11.99 -6.56 -9.99
N THR A 119 -12.23 -7.14 -8.82
CA THR A 119 -12.61 -6.41 -7.61
C THR A 119 -11.70 -6.69 -6.42
N GLU A 120 -10.66 -7.52 -6.60
CA GLU A 120 -9.72 -7.89 -5.56
C GLU A 120 -8.26 -7.74 -6.02
N ALA A 121 -7.49 -7.04 -5.19
CA ALA A 121 -6.07 -6.82 -5.37
C ALA A 121 -5.33 -6.92 -4.04
N GLY A 122 -4.05 -7.24 -4.06
CA GLY A 122 -3.22 -7.26 -2.86
C GLY A 122 -1.77 -7.61 -3.12
N PHE A 123 -0.97 -7.55 -2.07
CA PHE A 123 0.42 -7.98 -2.09
C PHE A 123 0.85 -8.44 -0.70
N GLN A 124 1.88 -9.28 -0.66
CA GLN A 124 2.50 -9.71 0.58
C GLN A 124 3.75 -8.87 0.86
N ALA A 125 3.89 -8.38 2.09
CA ALA A 125 5.04 -7.61 2.54
C ALA A 125 5.30 -7.88 4.02
N ASN A 126 6.55 -7.75 4.45
CA ASN A 126 6.87 -7.84 5.88
C ASN A 126 6.60 -6.49 6.55
N ALA A 127 6.11 -6.51 7.78
CA ALA A 127 5.93 -5.29 8.57
C ALA A 127 7.26 -4.52 8.70
N PHE A 128 7.26 -3.23 8.39
CA PHE A 128 8.45 -2.39 8.40
C PHE A 128 8.19 -1.06 9.12
N LEU A 129 9.26 -0.31 9.35
CA LEU A 129 9.22 1.06 9.88
C LEU A 129 10.05 1.97 9.00
N ILE A 130 9.59 3.21 8.86
CA ILE A 130 10.31 4.27 8.16
C ILE A 130 11.04 5.21 9.13
N ASP A 131 10.68 5.17 10.41
CA ASP A 131 11.27 5.92 11.52
C ASP A 131 11.26 5.01 12.76
N ILE A 132 12.36 4.95 13.50
CA ILE A 132 12.47 4.12 14.71
C ILE A 132 11.75 4.75 15.91
N GLU A 133 11.53 6.05 15.89
CA GLU A 133 10.85 6.78 16.98
C GLU A 133 9.33 6.72 16.82
N GLN A 134 8.83 6.45 15.61
CA GLN A 134 7.42 6.47 15.28
C GLN A 134 6.93 5.08 14.84
N MET A 135 6.13 4.44 15.70
CA MET A 135 5.70 3.05 15.52
C MET A 135 4.37 2.88 14.76
N SER A 136 3.71 3.97 14.37
CA SER A 136 2.42 3.94 13.67
C SER A 136 2.58 4.30 12.19
N LEU A 137 2.01 3.52 11.29
CA LEU A 137 1.97 3.81 9.85
C LEU A 137 0.52 3.89 9.37
N PHE A 138 0.20 5.01 8.72
CA PHE A 138 -1.03 5.19 7.96
C PHE A 138 -0.76 4.83 6.52
N PHE A 139 -1.57 3.92 5.97
CA PHE A 139 -1.48 3.49 4.59
C PHE A 139 -2.63 4.11 3.81
N GLN A 140 -2.34 5.01 2.88
CA GLN A 140 -3.36 5.75 2.14
C GLN A 140 -3.18 5.52 0.64
N CYS A 141 -4.19 4.91 0.01
CA CYS A 141 -4.20 4.65 -1.44
C CYS A 141 -5.38 5.29 -2.13
N SER A 142 -5.17 5.64 -3.39
CA SER A 142 -6.21 6.02 -4.34
C SER A 142 -6.52 4.84 -5.25
N LEU A 143 -7.80 4.56 -5.45
CA LEU A 143 -8.28 3.56 -6.41
C LEU A 143 -8.77 4.25 -7.68
N LYS A 144 -8.59 3.57 -8.82
CA LYS A 144 -9.21 3.91 -10.10
C LYS A 144 -10.15 2.80 -10.51
N PHE A 145 -11.29 3.19 -11.08
CA PHE A 145 -12.23 2.29 -11.72
C PHE A 145 -12.02 2.35 -13.23
N LEU A 146 -11.80 1.20 -13.83
CA LEU A 146 -11.48 1.05 -15.25
C LEU A 146 -12.64 0.34 -15.94
N VAL A 147 -12.99 0.81 -17.14
CA VAL A 147 -13.88 0.10 -18.06
C VAL A 147 -13.09 -1.02 -18.73
N LYS A 148 -13.67 -2.21 -18.82
CA LYS A 148 -13.06 -3.32 -19.56
C LYS A 148 -13.06 -3.03 -21.05
N THR A 149 -11.96 -3.36 -21.70
CA THR A 149 -11.86 -3.36 -23.17
C THR A 149 -11.69 -4.80 -23.60
N ASP A 150 -12.58 -5.30 -24.47
CA ASP A 150 -12.60 -6.69 -24.94
C ASP A 150 -12.67 -7.73 -23.80
N GLY A 151 -13.33 -7.37 -22.71
CA GLY A 151 -13.42 -8.22 -21.51
C GLY A 151 -12.18 -8.20 -20.61
N PHE A 152 -11.14 -7.42 -20.95
CA PHE A 152 -9.91 -7.32 -20.19
C PHE A 152 -9.74 -6.00 -19.46
N CYS A 153 -9.12 -6.06 -18.28
CA CYS A 153 -8.71 -4.91 -17.49
C CYS A 153 -7.27 -4.54 -17.80
N ARG A 154 -7.07 -3.36 -18.40
CA ARG A 154 -5.74 -2.81 -18.65
C ARG A 154 -5.14 -2.29 -17.35
N ARG A 155 -4.38 -3.15 -16.69
CA ARG A 155 -3.62 -2.84 -15.48
C ARG A 155 -2.16 -2.55 -15.83
N PRO A 156 -1.38 -1.94 -14.91
CA PRO A 156 0.02 -1.67 -15.14
C PRO A 156 0.71 -2.97 -15.51
N LYS A 157 1.31 -2.99 -16.70
CA LYS A 157 2.27 -4.04 -16.98
C LYS A 157 3.45 -3.74 -16.07
N LEU A 158 3.89 -4.74 -15.32
CA LEU A 158 5.18 -4.71 -14.65
C LEU A 158 6.22 -4.44 -15.72
N GLN A 159 6.51 -3.17 -15.97
CA GLN A 159 7.74 -2.84 -16.64
C GLN A 159 8.80 -3.36 -15.68
N LYS A 160 9.63 -4.29 -16.14
CA LYS A 160 10.95 -4.45 -15.57
C LYS A 160 11.57 -3.06 -15.71
N VAL A 161 11.35 -2.18 -14.73
CA VAL A 161 12.05 -0.91 -14.65
C VAL A 161 13.48 -1.36 -14.41
N LEU A 162 14.21 -1.46 -15.52
CA LEU A 162 15.64 -1.59 -15.53
C LEU A 162 16.15 -0.44 -14.68
N MET A 163 16.62 -0.75 -13.47
CA MET A 163 17.88 -0.29 -12.90
C MET A 163 18.37 1.11 -13.35
N GLU A 164 17.52 2.14 -13.32
CA GLU A 164 17.96 3.52 -13.61
C GLU A 164 17.59 4.48 -12.47
N ASN A 165 16.63 4.10 -11.63
CA ASN A 165 16.25 4.86 -10.43
C ASN A 165 17.00 4.44 -9.15
N GLU A 166 17.80 3.35 -9.17
CA GLU A 166 18.61 2.95 -8.01
C GLU A 166 19.58 4.07 -7.58
N LYS A 167 20.17 4.79 -8.53
CA LYS A 167 21.12 5.88 -8.24
C LYS A 167 20.45 7.10 -7.61
N ASN A 168 19.19 7.37 -7.95
CA ASN A 168 18.44 8.49 -7.41
C ASN A 168 17.81 8.17 -6.05
N PHE A 169 17.50 6.90 -5.76
CA PHE A 169 17.04 6.47 -4.44
C PHE A 169 18.19 6.39 -3.42
N LEU A 170 19.37 5.93 -3.83
CA LEU A 170 20.58 5.93 -2.99
C LEU A 170 21.03 7.34 -2.56
N LYS A 171 20.64 8.37 -3.31
CA LYS A 171 21.02 9.76 -3.05
C LYS A 171 20.01 10.55 -2.21
N LYS A 172 18.74 10.12 -2.11
CA LYS A 172 17.66 11.01 -1.64
C LYS A 172 17.13 10.80 -0.22
N GLN A 173 17.40 9.71 0.50
CA GLN A 173 17.33 9.69 1.98
C GLN A 173 17.67 8.31 2.57
N ASN A 174 18.56 8.27 3.57
CA ASN A 174 18.71 7.44 4.78
C ASN A 174 18.09 6.01 4.95
N PHE A 175 17.28 5.48 4.04
CA PHE A 175 16.55 4.22 4.19
C PHE A 175 17.48 2.98 4.26
N LYS A 176 18.53 2.94 3.42
CA LYS A 176 19.56 1.88 3.47
C LYS A 176 20.36 1.91 4.77
N LYS A 177 20.52 3.08 5.40
CA LYS A 177 21.27 3.23 6.66
C LYS A 177 20.48 2.62 7.82
N GLN A 178 19.17 2.83 7.87
CA GLN A 178 18.30 2.29 8.93
C GLN A 178 18.09 0.77 8.83
N TYR A 179 17.91 0.22 7.61
CA TYR A 179 17.83 -1.23 7.41
C TYR A 179 19.18 -1.92 7.70
N LYS A 180 20.32 -1.28 7.36
CA LYS A 180 21.66 -1.75 7.79
C LYS A 180 21.83 -1.69 9.30
N VAL A 181 21.42 -0.61 9.96
CA VAL A 181 21.48 -0.47 11.43
C VAL A 181 20.67 -1.56 12.11
N PHE A 182 19.47 -1.88 11.60
CA PHE A 182 18.66 -2.97 12.13
C PHE A 182 19.37 -4.33 11.98
N LYS A 183 19.99 -4.60 10.82
CA LYS A 183 20.78 -5.82 10.59
C LYS A 183 22.06 -5.86 11.44
N PHE A 184 22.71 -4.73 11.71
CA PHE A 184 23.96 -4.64 12.48
C PHE A 184 23.77 -4.63 14.00
N ILE A 185 22.64 -4.13 14.52
CA ILE A 185 22.41 -4.05 15.98
C ILE A 185 21.62 -5.26 16.48
N LEU A 186 20.58 -5.70 15.76
CA LEU A 186 19.70 -6.76 16.26
C LEU A 186 20.32 -8.16 16.15
N LEU A 187 21.07 -8.46 15.09
CA LEU A 187 21.73 -9.77 14.93
C LEU A 187 22.74 -10.08 16.06
N PRO A 188 23.68 -9.19 16.40
CA PRO A 188 24.63 -9.48 17.47
C PRO A 188 23.97 -9.52 18.86
N LEU A 189 22.92 -8.73 19.11
CA LEU A 189 22.13 -8.82 20.35
C LEU A 189 21.36 -10.14 20.44
N LEU A 190 20.82 -10.66 19.34
CA LEU A 190 20.19 -11.98 19.30
C LEU A 190 21.22 -13.10 19.54
N HIS A 191 22.42 -12.96 18.97
CA HIS A 191 23.54 -13.87 19.19
C HIS A 191 24.00 -13.86 20.66
N LEU A 192 24.08 -12.68 21.29
CA LEU A 192 24.45 -12.54 22.70
C LEU A 192 23.39 -13.12 23.63
N LEU A 193 22.10 -12.94 23.33
CA LEU A 193 20.98 -13.54 24.07
C LEU A 193 20.91 -15.07 23.92
N LEU A 194 21.29 -15.60 22.76
CA LEU A 194 21.44 -17.04 22.54
C LEU A 194 22.62 -17.60 23.34
N LEU A 195 23.76 -16.89 23.38
CA LEU A 195 24.93 -17.28 24.18
C LEU A 195 24.64 -17.23 25.69
N LEU A 196 23.86 -16.25 26.17
CA LEU A 196 23.45 -16.13 27.57
C LEU A 196 22.37 -17.13 28.01
N LYS A 197 21.71 -17.84 27.08
CA LYS A 197 20.72 -18.89 27.37
C LYS A 197 21.32 -20.30 27.40
N ILE A 198 22.61 -20.45 27.08
CA ILE A 198 23.32 -21.74 27.01
C ILE A 198 24.16 -21.98 28.28
N ASN A 199 24.11 -21.09 29.27
CA ASN A 199 24.75 -21.22 30.58
C ASN A 199 23.71 -21.10 31.69
#